data_AF-A0A1R2BD47-F1
#
_entry.id   AF-A0A1R2BD47-F1
#
_cell.length_a   1.000
_cell.length_b   1.000
_cell.length_c   1.000
_cell.angle_alpha   90.00
_cell.angle_beta   90.00
_cell.angle_gamma   90.00
#
_symmetry.space_group_name_H-M   'P 1'
#
loop_
_entity.id
_entity.type
_entity.pdbx_description
1 polymer ?
#
loop_
_entity_poly.entity_id
_entity_poly.type
_entity_poly.pdbx_seq_one_letter_code
_entity_poly.pdbx_strand_id
1 'polypeptide(L)'
;MGCSESRTGKIDDKNKESEKQQVSDNSLDLKYYINTEGSLNIHNFHSENLIRTLQRYSYSKEITEKNLAKAFKVMGIKLEGALEFYKLFKLETMYSREAVMHDAQKICTLFILLGKSQNIDKPSLIFKNYDHSGKGILNQENINTMIQDLLWIILYAIPIFTLQQYPKNLVLIKQSESFRKARPELLTDFKSKLIHKSQKDLPFKEFLKKASRADFMKIFNPFDLRKYALKRQNFIITPKDLKKFNIQITEESTGNTESETNKCVKFEDDKKNSRKGSFESTGKVKKHKKILKN
;
A
#
# COMPACT_ATOMS: atom_id res chain seq x y z
N MET A 1 58.83 18.18 54.49
CA MET A 1 58.86 19.13 53.35
C MET A 1 59.14 18.29 52.11
N GLY A 2 58.35 18.17 51.06
CA GLY A 2 57.20 18.92 50.55
C GLY A 2 57.33 18.96 49.02
N CYS A 3 56.26 18.61 48.31
CA CYS A 3 55.96 18.96 46.90
C CYS A 3 56.74 18.24 45.78
N SER A 4 56.27 18.07 44.54
CA SER A 4 54.98 18.09 43.82
C SER A 4 55.28 17.79 42.34
N GLU A 5 54.30 17.23 41.60
CA GLU A 5 53.88 17.39 40.18
C GLU A 5 54.83 18.09 39.15
N SER A 6 54.85 17.85 37.82
CA SER A 6 53.73 17.72 36.86
C SER A 6 54.20 17.26 35.45
N ARG A 7 53.21 17.02 34.57
CA ARG A 7 53.17 16.51 33.18
C ARG A 7 53.81 17.37 32.06
N THR A 8 54.21 16.70 30.98
CA THR A 8 53.88 16.99 29.55
C THR A 8 54.00 15.65 28.79
N GLY A 9 53.02 15.09 28.06
CA GLY A 9 52.18 15.69 27.03
C GLY A 9 52.71 15.34 25.64
N LYS A 10 52.56 14.07 25.19
CA LYS A 10 52.76 13.68 23.78
C LYS A 10 51.43 13.22 23.20
N ILE A 11 50.99 13.97 22.21
CA ILE A 11 49.85 13.70 21.33
C ILE A 11 50.41 12.87 20.18
N ASP A 12 49.92 11.64 20.03
CA ASP A 12 50.01 10.90 18.77
C ASP A 12 48.59 10.67 18.25
N ASP A 13 48.30 11.39 17.17
CA ASP A 13 47.17 11.22 16.29
C ASP A 13 47.13 9.79 15.74
N LYS A 14 46.14 9.00 16.16
CA LYS A 14 45.61 7.83 15.42
C LYS A 14 44.34 7.29 16.09
N ASN A 15 43.26 8.05 16.01
CA ASN A 15 41.91 7.51 16.11
C ASN A 15 40.96 8.37 15.29
N LYS A 16 41.00 8.21 13.96
CA LYS A 16 39.82 8.47 13.13
C LYS A 16 38.91 7.25 13.24
N GLU A 17 38.21 7.16 14.36
CA GLU A 17 36.97 6.39 14.42
C GLU A 17 36.08 6.94 13.31
N SER A 18 35.83 6.08 12.34
CA SER A 18 34.84 6.33 11.31
C SER A 18 33.49 6.26 12.03
N GLU A 19 32.99 7.42 12.46
CA GLU A 19 31.58 7.60 12.79
C GLU A 19 30.78 7.18 11.55
N LYS A 20 30.41 5.90 11.49
CA LYS A 20 29.25 5.47 10.73
C LYS A 20 28.09 6.17 11.38
N GLN A 21 27.75 7.35 10.86
CA GLN A 21 26.47 8.00 11.10
C GLN A 21 25.40 6.94 10.97
N GLN A 22 24.89 6.54 12.13
CA GLN A 22 23.80 5.60 12.26
C GLN A 22 22.60 6.36 11.70
N VAL A 23 22.30 6.10 10.43
CA VAL A 23 21.20 6.74 9.69
C VAL A 23 19.96 6.60 10.55
N SER A 24 19.44 7.73 11.03
CA SER A 24 18.22 7.78 11.83
C SER A 24 17.13 7.02 11.09
N ASP A 25 16.41 6.15 11.79
CA ASP A 25 15.38 5.25 11.26
C ASP A 25 14.19 5.97 10.57
N ASN A 26 14.21 7.31 10.55
CA ASN A 26 13.30 8.25 9.89
C ASN A 26 13.66 8.57 8.41
N SER A 27 14.74 8.02 7.85
CA SER A 27 15.18 8.37 6.48
C SER A 27 14.47 7.61 5.36
N LEU A 28 13.65 6.60 5.68
CA LEU A 28 12.96 5.78 4.67
C LEU A 28 11.59 6.40 4.40
N ASP A 29 11.51 7.28 3.40
CA ASP A 29 10.23 7.80 2.93
C ASP A 29 9.41 6.67 2.29
N LEU A 30 8.49 6.11 3.08
CA LEU A 30 7.50 5.12 2.65
C LEU A 30 6.09 5.72 2.56
N LYS A 31 5.96 7.06 2.65
CA LYS A 31 4.66 7.75 2.73
C LYS A 31 3.82 7.51 1.49
N TYR A 32 4.44 7.48 0.31
CA TYR A 32 3.74 7.21 -0.95
C TYR A 32 3.01 5.87 -0.94
N TYR A 33 3.64 4.82 -0.41
CA TYR A 33 2.99 3.52 -0.33
C TYR A 33 1.81 3.51 0.64
N ILE A 34 1.92 4.22 1.77
CA ILE A 34 0.81 4.39 2.73
C ILE A 34 -0.35 5.13 2.06
N ASN A 35 -0.05 6.20 1.30
CA ASN A 35 -1.06 6.95 0.56
C ASN A 35 -1.75 6.06 -0.50
N THR A 36 -0.96 5.26 -1.23
CA THR A 36 -1.50 4.32 -2.22
C THR A 36 -2.38 3.26 -1.56
N GLU A 37 -1.96 2.66 -0.44
CA GLU A 37 -2.80 1.74 0.35
C GLU A 37 -4.09 2.40 0.84
N GLY A 38 -4.01 3.66 1.29
CA GLY A 38 -5.16 4.48 1.66
C GLY A 38 -6.13 4.67 0.50
N SER A 39 -5.60 4.94 -0.71
CA SER A 39 -6.40 5.17 -1.92
C SER A 39 -7.22 3.95 -2.36
N LEU A 40 -6.79 2.73 -1.99
CA LEU A 40 -7.55 1.50 -2.24
C LEU A 40 -8.81 1.40 -1.38
N ASN A 41 -8.93 2.21 -0.33
CA ASN A 41 -10.10 2.29 0.56
C ASN A 41 -10.46 0.98 1.31
N ILE A 42 -9.59 -0.03 1.28
CA ILE A 42 -9.82 -1.35 1.91
C ILE A 42 -9.84 -1.26 3.44
N HIS A 43 -9.03 -0.35 4.00
CA HIS A 43 -8.86 -0.17 5.45
C HIS A 43 -10.13 0.22 6.21
N ASN A 44 -11.16 0.69 5.49
CA ASN A 44 -12.44 1.05 6.08
C ASN A 44 -13.37 -0.14 6.37
N PHE A 45 -12.99 -1.34 5.91
CA PHE A 45 -13.82 -2.54 6.02
C PHE A 45 -13.13 -3.62 6.85
N HIS A 46 -13.92 -4.38 7.62
CA HIS A 46 -13.39 -5.51 8.38
C HIS A 46 -12.94 -6.65 7.47
N SER A 47 -11.71 -7.14 7.68
CA SER A 47 -11.07 -8.14 6.83
C SER A 47 -11.92 -9.41 6.67
N GLU A 48 -12.55 -9.89 7.75
CA GLU A 48 -13.44 -11.06 7.70
C GLU A 48 -14.64 -10.88 6.78
N ASN A 49 -15.25 -9.69 6.79
CA ASN A 49 -16.41 -9.39 5.94
C ASN A 49 -16.01 -9.30 4.47
N LEU A 50 -14.84 -8.71 4.19
CA LEU A 50 -14.27 -8.67 2.84
C LEU A 50 -14.02 -10.09 2.31
N ILE A 51 -13.31 -10.92 3.08
CA ILE A 51 -12.98 -12.30 2.70
C ILE A 51 -14.25 -13.12 2.47
N ARG A 52 -15.18 -13.12 3.44
CA ARG A 52 -16.44 -13.86 3.36
C ARG A 52 -17.26 -13.44 2.14
N THR A 53 -17.30 -12.14 1.87
CA THR A 53 -18.04 -11.63 0.71
C THR A 53 -17.39 -12.07 -0.58
N LEU A 54 -16.05 -11.93 -0.73
CA LEU A 54 -15.36 -12.35 -1.95
C LEU A 54 -15.54 -13.84 -2.21
N GLN A 55 -15.33 -14.68 -1.19
CA GLN A 55 -15.46 -16.13 -1.29
C GLN A 55 -16.84 -16.61 -1.74
N ARG A 56 -17.92 -15.87 -1.43
CA ARG A 56 -19.28 -16.18 -1.92
C ARG A 56 -19.44 -16.01 -3.44
N TYR A 57 -18.60 -15.20 -4.06
CA TYR A 57 -18.64 -14.92 -5.51
C TYR A 57 -17.51 -15.62 -6.30
N SER A 58 -16.56 -16.23 -5.60
CA SER A 58 -15.42 -16.94 -6.17
C SER A 58 -15.70 -18.41 -6.45
N TYR A 59 -15.01 -18.97 -7.43
CA TYR A 59 -14.91 -20.40 -7.69
C TYR A 59 -13.58 -20.90 -7.13
N SER A 60 -13.60 -21.38 -5.88
CA SER A 60 -12.37 -21.77 -5.18
C SER A 60 -11.38 -20.60 -5.06
N LYS A 61 -10.24 -20.66 -5.75
CA LYS A 61 -9.17 -19.65 -5.73
C LYS A 61 -9.32 -18.56 -6.78
N GLU A 62 -10.34 -18.64 -7.64
CA GLU A 62 -10.47 -17.78 -8.82
C GLU A 62 -11.80 -17.04 -8.82
N ILE A 63 -11.84 -15.86 -9.42
CA ILE A 63 -13.07 -15.09 -9.58
C ILE A 63 -13.11 -14.43 -10.95
N THR A 64 -14.27 -14.51 -11.63
CA THR A 64 -14.47 -13.83 -12.91
C THR A 64 -14.56 -12.32 -12.68
N GLU A 65 -14.18 -11.52 -13.67
CA GLU A 65 -14.30 -10.05 -13.59
C GLU A 65 -15.72 -9.58 -13.25
N LYS A 66 -16.75 -10.22 -13.82
CA LYS A 66 -18.17 -9.94 -13.53
C LYS A 66 -18.53 -10.23 -12.07
N ASN A 67 -18.04 -11.33 -11.50
CA ASN A 67 -18.31 -11.68 -10.10
C ASN A 67 -17.50 -10.83 -9.13
N LEU A 68 -16.28 -10.44 -9.50
CA LEU A 68 -15.46 -9.52 -8.72
C LEU A 68 -16.15 -8.15 -8.59
N ALA A 69 -16.64 -7.60 -9.70
CA ALA A 69 -17.39 -6.35 -9.69
C ALA A 69 -18.65 -6.42 -8.81
N LYS A 70 -19.38 -7.54 -8.86
CA LYS A 70 -20.53 -7.77 -7.96
C LYS A 70 -20.11 -7.81 -6.48
N ALA A 71 -19.05 -8.55 -6.17
CA ALA A 71 -18.54 -8.65 -4.80
C ALA A 71 -18.14 -7.29 -4.25
N PHE A 72 -17.44 -6.46 -5.05
CA PHE A 72 -16.99 -5.14 -4.64
C PHE A 72 -18.15 -4.17 -4.45
N LYS A 73 -19.16 -4.23 -5.33
CA LYS A 73 -20.41 -3.48 -5.16
C LYS A 73 -21.10 -3.83 -3.85
N VAL A 74 -21.15 -5.11 -3.47
CA VAL A 74 -21.74 -5.55 -2.18
C VAL A 74 -20.91 -5.09 -0.98
N MET A 75 -19.58 -5.11 -1.10
CA MET A 75 -18.68 -4.60 -0.04
C MET A 75 -18.73 -3.08 0.11
N GLY A 76 -19.20 -2.35 -0.92
CA GLY A 76 -19.10 -0.89 -0.96
C GLY A 76 -17.71 -0.37 -1.35
N ILE A 77 -16.87 -1.21 -1.96
CA ILE A 77 -15.57 -0.81 -2.50
C ILE A 77 -15.79 -0.19 -3.88
N LYS A 78 -15.36 1.06 -4.03
CA LYS A 78 -15.32 1.75 -5.32
C LYS A 78 -14.14 1.25 -6.14
N LEU A 79 -14.39 0.81 -7.36
CA LEU A 79 -13.35 0.33 -8.29
C LEU A 79 -12.73 1.48 -9.08
N GLU A 80 -13.44 2.61 -9.15
CA GLU A 80 -13.01 3.82 -9.85
C GLU A 80 -11.65 4.28 -9.31
N GLY A 81 -10.64 4.37 -10.19
CA GLY A 81 -9.27 4.75 -9.83
C GLY A 81 -8.37 3.61 -9.32
N ALA A 82 -8.91 2.42 -9.04
CA ALA A 82 -8.15 1.24 -8.59
C ALA A 82 -8.18 0.07 -9.58
N LEU A 83 -8.89 0.21 -10.73
CA LEU A 83 -8.99 -0.83 -11.76
C LEU A 83 -7.62 -1.37 -12.19
N GLU A 84 -6.66 -0.49 -12.50
CA GLU A 84 -5.31 -0.92 -12.91
C GLU A 84 -4.58 -1.74 -11.84
N PHE A 85 -4.80 -1.44 -10.56
CA PHE A 85 -4.25 -2.23 -9.47
C PHE A 85 -4.82 -3.65 -9.46
N TYR A 86 -6.14 -3.79 -9.60
CA TYR A 86 -6.76 -5.12 -9.61
C TYR A 86 -6.45 -5.92 -10.87
N LYS A 87 -6.08 -5.27 -11.98
CA LYS A 87 -5.56 -5.98 -13.17
C LYS A 87 -4.27 -6.75 -12.88
N LEU A 88 -3.47 -6.34 -11.88
CA LEU A 88 -2.28 -7.08 -11.46
C LEU A 88 -2.60 -8.48 -10.90
N PHE A 89 -3.85 -8.72 -10.51
CA PHE A 89 -4.32 -10.01 -9.99
C PHE A 89 -4.95 -10.90 -11.08
N LYS A 90 -4.91 -10.49 -12.35
CA LYS A 90 -5.37 -11.32 -13.47
C LYS A 90 -4.51 -12.57 -13.59
N LEU A 91 -5.17 -13.70 -13.86
CA LEU A 91 -4.51 -14.98 -14.11
C LEU A 91 -4.36 -15.19 -15.63
N GLU A 92 -3.16 -15.53 -16.07
CA GLU A 92 -2.92 -16.03 -17.43
C GLU A 92 -3.28 -17.52 -17.47
N THR A 93 -4.56 -17.84 -17.66
CA THR A 93 -4.99 -19.25 -17.77
C THR A 93 -4.86 -19.73 -19.21
N MET A 94 -4.03 -20.75 -19.44
CA MET A 94 -3.81 -21.35 -20.78
C MET A 94 -4.98 -22.21 -21.31
N TYR A 95 -6.04 -22.41 -20.53
CA TYR A 95 -7.12 -23.34 -20.88
C TYR A 95 -8.47 -22.65 -21.01
N SER A 96 -9.01 -22.69 -22.23
CA SER A 96 -10.44 -22.78 -22.66
C SER A 96 -11.50 -21.85 -22.04
N ARG A 97 -11.16 -20.95 -21.13
CA ARG A 97 -12.12 -20.02 -20.54
C ARG A 97 -12.05 -18.69 -21.30
N GLU A 98 -13.15 -18.37 -21.99
CA GLU A 98 -13.36 -17.05 -22.61
C GLU A 98 -13.37 -15.91 -21.57
N ALA A 99 -13.53 -16.22 -20.28
CA ALA A 99 -13.67 -15.24 -19.21
C ALA A 99 -12.33 -14.90 -18.55
N VAL A 100 -12.07 -13.60 -18.39
CA VAL A 100 -10.95 -13.07 -17.59
C VAL A 100 -11.13 -13.47 -16.12
N MET A 101 -10.13 -14.18 -15.60
CA MET A 101 -10.10 -14.65 -14.21
C MET A 101 -9.10 -13.82 -13.39
N HIS A 102 -9.42 -13.64 -12.11
CA HIS A 102 -8.55 -13.02 -11.12
C HIS A 102 -8.26 -14.01 -9.98
N ASP A 103 -7.09 -13.86 -9.36
CA ASP A 103 -6.64 -14.64 -8.21
C ASP A 103 -7.37 -14.18 -6.94
N ALA A 104 -8.49 -14.84 -6.63
CA ALA A 104 -9.29 -14.52 -5.45
C ALA A 104 -8.55 -14.80 -4.15
N GLN A 105 -7.65 -15.80 -4.14
CA GLN A 105 -6.84 -16.11 -2.96
C GLN A 105 -5.89 -14.95 -2.61
N LYS A 106 -5.18 -14.39 -3.61
CA LYS A 106 -4.34 -13.20 -3.42
C LYS A 106 -5.14 -11.95 -3.05
N ILE A 107 -6.32 -11.76 -3.63
CA ILE A 107 -7.20 -10.64 -3.26
C ILE A 107 -7.66 -10.77 -1.80
N CYS A 108 -8.01 -11.99 -1.33
CA CYS A 108 -8.27 -12.23 0.09
C CYS A 108 -7.04 -11.92 0.95
N THR A 109 -5.84 -12.30 0.53
CA THR A 109 -4.60 -11.97 1.23
C THR A 109 -4.40 -10.45 1.34
N LEU A 110 -4.66 -9.70 0.26
CA LEU A 110 -4.65 -8.24 0.26
C LEU A 110 -5.66 -7.68 1.28
N PHE A 111 -6.89 -8.20 1.31
CA PHE A 111 -7.91 -7.78 2.27
C PHE A 111 -7.51 -8.08 3.72
N ILE A 112 -6.79 -9.17 3.98
CA ILE A 112 -6.27 -9.46 5.33
C ILE A 112 -5.15 -8.47 5.71
N LEU A 113 -4.30 -8.11 4.75
CA LEU A 113 -3.18 -7.20 5.00
C LEU A 113 -3.65 -5.77 5.26
N LEU A 114 -4.57 -5.26 4.43
CA LEU A 114 -4.97 -3.85 4.41
C LEU A 114 -6.32 -3.57 5.09
N GLY A 115 -7.16 -4.58 5.28
CA GLY A 115 -8.45 -4.44 5.95
C GLY A 115 -8.32 -4.22 7.45
N LYS A 116 -9.42 -3.79 8.06
CA LYS A 116 -9.52 -3.54 9.51
C LYS A 116 -9.55 -4.86 10.28
N SER A 117 -8.41 -5.26 10.83
CA SER A 117 -8.26 -6.35 11.79
C SER A 117 -7.13 -6.04 12.77
N GLN A 118 -7.16 -6.63 13.96
CA GLN A 118 -6.00 -6.53 14.85
C GLN A 118 -4.82 -7.29 14.25
N ASN A 119 -3.60 -6.82 14.48
CA ASN A 119 -2.41 -7.48 13.94
C ASN A 119 -2.29 -8.93 14.44
N ILE A 120 -2.75 -9.22 15.66
CA ILE A 120 -2.75 -10.56 16.25
C ILE A 120 -3.70 -11.54 15.55
N ASP A 121 -4.73 -11.02 14.86
CA ASP A 121 -5.71 -11.85 14.16
C ASP A 121 -5.27 -12.23 12.74
N LYS A 122 -4.39 -11.42 12.13
CA LYS A 122 -3.94 -11.60 10.74
C LYS A 122 -3.33 -12.98 10.49
N PRO A 123 -2.47 -13.55 11.36
CA PRO A 123 -1.97 -14.91 11.17
C PRO A 123 -3.10 -15.93 11.04
N SER A 124 -4.13 -15.84 11.90
CA SER A 124 -5.25 -16.79 11.83
C SER A 124 -6.03 -16.66 10.52
N LEU A 125 -6.27 -15.44 10.05
CA LEU A 125 -7.00 -15.21 8.80
C LEU A 125 -6.19 -15.70 7.60
N ILE A 126 -4.88 -15.43 7.58
CA ILE A 126 -3.97 -15.92 6.55
C ILE A 126 -3.96 -17.44 6.54
N PHE A 127 -3.81 -18.10 7.68
CA PHE A 127 -3.84 -19.56 7.73
C PHE A 127 -5.10 -20.14 7.07
N LYS A 128 -6.27 -19.63 7.46
CA LYS A 128 -7.57 -20.07 6.92
C LYS A 128 -7.68 -19.82 5.42
N ASN A 129 -7.05 -18.76 4.89
CA ASN A 129 -7.04 -18.45 3.46
C ASN A 129 -6.20 -19.45 2.63
N TYR A 130 -5.25 -20.17 3.24
CA TYR A 130 -4.37 -21.12 2.56
C TYR A 130 -4.61 -22.59 2.95
N ASP A 131 -5.42 -22.86 3.99
CA ASP A 131 -5.90 -24.20 4.30
C ASP A 131 -7.13 -24.56 3.46
N HIS A 132 -6.90 -24.86 2.18
CA HIS A 132 -7.94 -25.27 1.24
C HIS A 132 -8.65 -26.56 1.64
N SER A 133 -7.99 -27.40 2.43
CA SER A 133 -8.53 -28.69 2.86
C SER A 133 -9.50 -28.56 4.02
N GLY A 134 -9.46 -27.45 4.75
CA GLY A 134 -10.19 -27.25 6.00
C GLY A 134 -9.74 -28.19 7.13
N LYS A 135 -8.60 -28.88 6.98
CA LYS A 135 -8.11 -29.88 7.94
C LYS A 135 -7.34 -29.25 9.11
N GLY A 136 -7.14 -27.94 9.12
CA GLY A 136 -6.35 -27.24 10.11
C GLY A 136 -4.85 -27.43 9.91
N ILE A 137 -4.40 -27.69 8.67
CA ILE A 137 -3.01 -28.01 8.32
C ILE A 137 -2.59 -27.28 7.03
N LEU A 138 -1.37 -26.75 7.01
CA LEU A 138 -0.72 -26.29 5.77
C LEU A 138 0.44 -27.20 5.40
N ASN A 139 0.44 -27.68 4.17
CA ASN A 139 1.61 -28.37 3.61
C ASN A 139 2.68 -27.36 3.15
N GLN A 140 3.86 -27.85 2.77
CA GLN A 140 4.96 -26.99 2.30
C GLN A 140 4.60 -26.11 1.09
N GLU A 141 3.78 -26.61 0.17
CA GLU A 141 3.36 -25.88 -1.03
C GLU A 141 2.46 -24.69 -0.67
N ASN A 142 1.46 -24.92 0.18
CA ASN A 142 0.56 -23.87 0.68
C ASN A 142 1.34 -22.82 1.46
N ILE A 143 2.32 -23.22 2.28
CA ILE A 143 3.19 -22.29 3.01
C ILE A 143 4.03 -21.45 2.04
N ASN A 144 4.63 -22.10 1.03
CA ASN A 144 5.43 -21.40 0.03
C ASN A 144 4.60 -20.38 -0.74
N THR A 145 3.41 -20.78 -1.20
CA THR A 145 2.46 -19.91 -1.91
C THR A 145 2.02 -18.75 -1.02
N MET A 146 1.67 -19.02 0.23
CA MET A 146 1.28 -17.99 1.22
C MET A 146 2.35 -16.92 1.40
N ILE A 147 3.61 -17.33 1.63
CA ILE A 147 4.71 -16.38 1.81
C ILE A 147 4.97 -15.62 0.50
N GLN A 148 4.97 -16.31 -0.65
CA GLN A 148 5.14 -15.67 -1.95
C GLN A 148 4.07 -14.61 -2.22
N ASP A 149 2.81 -14.88 -1.92
CA ASP A 149 1.71 -13.94 -2.12
C ASP A 149 1.80 -12.73 -1.20
N LEU A 150 2.11 -12.94 0.08
CA LEU A 150 2.35 -11.85 1.04
C LEU A 150 3.47 -10.93 0.54
N LEU A 151 4.61 -11.52 0.15
CA LEU A 151 5.74 -10.77 -0.39
C LEU A 151 5.38 -10.10 -1.73
N TRP A 152 4.64 -10.77 -2.61
CA TRP A 152 4.25 -10.22 -3.90
C TRP A 152 3.32 -9.02 -3.74
N ILE A 153 2.32 -9.10 -2.87
CA ILE A 153 1.40 -7.98 -2.62
C ILE A 153 2.17 -6.77 -2.08
N ILE A 154 2.95 -6.97 -1.02
CA ILE A 154 3.59 -5.88 -0.28
C ILE A 154 4.80 -5.28 -1.01
N LEU A 155 5.60 -6.14 -1.65
CA LEU A 155 6.89 -5.76 -2.25
C LEU A 155 6.85 -5.65 -3.78
N TYR A 156 5.71 -5.96 -4.41
CA TYR A 156 5.56 -5.81 -5.86
C TYR A 156 4.25 -5.14 -6.26
N ALA A 157 3.07 -5.69 -5.94
CA ALA A 157 1.81 -5.15 -6.45
C ALA A 157 1.56 -3.70 -5.98
N ILE A 158 1.68 -3.45 -4.68
CA ILE A 158 1.53 -2.10 -4.13
C ILE A 158 2.62 -1.16 -4.66
N PRO A 159 3.93 -1.53 -4.65
CA PRO A 159 4.97 -0.68 -5.22
C PRO A 159 4.79 -0.36 -6.70
N ILE A 160 4.40 -1.32 -7.54
CA ILE A 160 4.17 -1.10 -8.97
C ILE A 160 3.02 -0.11 -9.18
N PHE A 161 1.91 -0.28 -8.45
CA PHE A 161 0.80 0.66 -8.56
C PHE A 161 1.15 2.06 -8.02
N THR A 162 1.97 2.12 -6.96
CA THR A 162 2.51 3.39 -6.46
C THR A 162 3.38 4.07 -7.53
N LEU A 163 4.23 3.32 -8.24
CA LEU A 163 5.01 3.86 -9.36
C LEU A 163 4.16 4.35 -10.51
N GLN A 164 3.03 3.71 -10.80
CA GLN A 164 2.09 4.22 -11.82
C GLN A 164 1.48 5.57 -11.42
N GLN A 165 1.25 5.80 -10.12
CA GLN A 165 0.76 7.08 -9.60
C GLN A 165 1.86 8.16 -9.56
N TYR A 166 3.13 7.75 -9.37
CA TYR A 166 4.28 8.67 -9.23
C TYR A 166 5.47 8.24 -10.13
N PRO A 167 5.31 8.21 -11.47
CA PRO A 167 6.26 7.55 -12.37
C PRO A 167 7.63 8.23 -12.46
N LYS A 168 7.73 9.50 -12.10
CA LYS A 168 8.98 10.28 -12.14
C LYS A 168 9.78 10.22 -10.84
N ASN A 169 9.23 9.62 -9.79
CA ASN A 169 9.85 9.59 -8.47
C ASN A 169 11.00 8.56 -8.42
N LEU A 170 12.24 9.06 -8.52
CA LEU A 170 13.46 8.25 -8.53
C LEU A 170 13.66 7.44 -7.25
N VAL A 171 13.22 7.96 -6.09
CA VAL A 171 13.33 7.24 -4.81
C VAL A 171 12.44 6.01 -4.83
N LEU A 172 11.19 6.14 -5.28
CA LEU A 172 10.26 5.01 -5.40
C LEU A 172 10.75 3.97 -6.41
N ILE A 173 11.38 4.39 -7.51
CA ILE A 173 11.95 3.48 -8.51
C ILE A 173 13.04 2.64 -7.84
N LYS A 174 13.99 3.29 -7.17
CA LYS A 174 15.09 2.60 -6.47
C LYS A 174 14.58 1.68 -5.35
N GLN A 175 13.60 2.14 -4.55
CA GLN A 175 12.97 1.32 -3.51
C GLN A 175 12.31 0.07 -4.11
N SER A 176 11.56 0.22 -5.19
CA SER A 176 10.88 -0.89 -5.88
C SER A 176 11.87 -1.89 -6.47
N GLU A 177 13.00 -1.43 -7.00
CA GLU A 177 14.09 -2.32 -7.43
C GLU A 177 14.71 -3.09 -6.26
N SER A 178 14.96 -2.42 -5.13
CA SER A 178 15.46 -3.06 -3.91
C SER A 178 14.46 -4.09 -3.38
N PHE A 179 13.17 -3.78 -3.36
CA PHE A 179 12.12 -4.75 -3.00
C PHE A 179 12.17 -5.98 -3.90
N ARG A 180 12.25 -5.80 -5.22
CA ARG A 180 12.34 -6.90 -6.18
C ARG A 180 13.54 -7.81 -5.90
N LYS A 181 14.71 -7.23 -5.59
CA LYS A 181 15.95 -7.95 -5.25
C LYS A 181 15.87 -8.68 -3.91
N ALA A 182 15.18 -8.10 -2.92
CA ALA A 182 15.04 -8.69 -1.59
C ALA A 182 14.12 -9.92 -1.53
N ARG A 183 13.11 -10.01 -2.42
CA ARG A 183 12.06 -11.05 -2.35
C ARG A 183 12.58 -12.50 -2.24
N PRO A 184 13.56 -12.98 -3.04
CA PRO A 184 14.01 -14.36 -2.96
C PRO A 184 14.67 -14.71 -1.62
N GLU A 185 15.47 -13.79 -1.07
CA GLU A 185 16.10 -13.95 0.24
C GLU A 185 15.04 -13.95 1.35
N LEU A 186 14.11 -13.01 1.31
CA LEU A 186 13.01 -12.92 2.28
C LEU A 186 12.11 -14.15 2.26
N LEU A 187 11.80 -14.68 1.08
CA LEU A 187 11.04 -15.92 0.93
C LEU A 187 11.74 -17.07 1.66
N THR A 188 13.05 -17.21 1.47
CA THR A 188 13.86 -18.25 2.09
C THR A 188 13.91 -18.06 3.62
N ASP A 189 14.15 -16.82 4.09
CA ASP A 189 14.19 -16.46 5.51
C ASP A 189 12.87 -16.80 6.21
N PHE A 190 11.74 -16.27 5.72
CA PHE A 190 10.43 -16.52 6.33
C PHE A 190 10.01 -17.98 6.26
N LYS A 191 10.30 -18.68 5.15
CA LYS A 191 10.01 -20.12 5.04
C LYS A 191 10.75 -20.92 6.11
N SER A 192 12.05 -20.65 6.29
CA SER A 192 12.88 -21.36 7.27
C SER A 192 12.43 -21.15 8.72
N LYS A 193 11.84 -19.98 9.03
CA LYS A 193 11.29 -19.65 10.36
C LYS A 193 9.97 -20.36 10.65
N LEU A 194 9.20 -20.68 9.61
CA LEU A 194 7.85 -21.23 9.75
C LEU A 194 7.82 -22.75 9.67
N ILE A 195 8.58 -23.36 8.76
CA ILE A 195 8.57 -24.81 8.56
C ILE A 195 9.98 -25.35 8.29
N HIS A 196 10.34 -26.42 8.99
CA HIS A 196 11.61 -27.11 8.77
C HIS A 196 11.54 -27.95 7.47
N LYS A 197 12.68 -28.13 6.78
CA LYS A 197 12.71 -28.87 5.51
C LYS A 197 12.15 -30.30 5.61
N SER A 198 12.34 -30.97 6.75
CA SER A 198 11.81 -32.32 7.01
C SER A 198 10.34 -32.36 7.41
N GLN A 199 9.75 -31.23 7.80
CA GLN A 199 8.35 -31.14 8.21
C GLN A 199 7.48 -31.01 6.94
N LYS A 200 6.58 -31.97 6.71
CA LYS A 200 5.66 -31.94 5.56
C LYS A 200 4.50 -30.98 5.77
N ASP A 201 3.99 -30.97 7.00
CA ASP A 201 2.73 -30.35 7.38
C ASP A 201 2.90 -29.49 8.63
N LEU A 202 2.21 -28.36 8.67
CA LEU A 202 2.20 -27.40 9.77
C LEU A 202 0.77 -27.22 10.30
N PRO A 203 0.46 -27.78 11.49
CA PRO A 203 -0.84 -27.61 12.12
C PRO A 203 -1.10 -26.16 12.56
N PHE A 204 -2.38 -25.77 12.59
CA PHE A 204 -2.82 -24.41 12.93
C PHE A 204 -2.21 -23.84 14.22
N LYS A 205 -2.24 -24.61 15.32
CA LYS A 205 -1.69 -24.16 16.62
C LYS A 205 -0.19 -23.88 16.55
N GLU A 206 0.56 -24.72 15.83
CA GLU A 206 1.99 -24.55 15.65
C GLU A 206 2.31 -23.36 14.74
N PHE A 207 1.54 -23.20 13.66
CA PHE A 207 1.60 -22.02 12.80
C PHE A 207 1.40 -20.75 13.60
N LEU A 208 0.34 -20.63 14.40
CA LEU A 208 0.08 -19.42 15.19
C LEU A 208 1.22 -19.11 16.15
N LYS A 209 1.76 -20.13 16.83
CA LYS A 209 2.91 -19.97 17.74
C LYS A 209 4.14 -19.42 17.00
N LYS A 210 4.46 -19.94 15.81
CA LYS A 210 5.60 -19.48 15.02
C LYS A 210 5.35 -18.11 14.39
N ALA A 211 4.14 -17.88 13.88
CA ALA A 211 3.76 -16.64 13.21
C ALA A 211 3.68 -15.44 14.16
N SER A 212 3.38 -15.68 15.45
CA SER A 212 3.33 -14.65 16.48
C SER A 212 4.72 -14.18 16.96
N ARG A 213 5.81 -14.82 16.51
CA ARG A 213 7.16 -14.38 16.85
C ARG A 213 7.47 -13.04 16.18
N ALA A 214 8.06 -12.11 16.92
CA ALA A 214 8.30 -10.74 16.44
C ALA A 214 9.14 -10.66 15.15
N ASP A 215 10.04 -11.61 14.92
CA ASP A 215 10.86 -11.70 13.72
C ASP A 215 10.09 -12.15 12.48
N PHE A 216 9.04 -12.96 12.66
CA PHE A 216 8.13 -13.39 11.59
C PHE A 216 7.00 -12.38 11.37
N MET A 217 6.47 -11.82 12.45
CA MET A 217 5.23 -11.05 12.46
C MET A 217 5.25 -9.81 11.53
N LYS A 218 6.45 -9.29 11.23
CA LYS A 218 6.70 -8.23 10.25
C LYS A 218 6.10 -8.52 8.88
N ILE A 219 5.98 -9.79 8.47
CA ILE A 219 5.43 -10.18 7.16
C ILE A 219 3.97 -9.77 6.97
N PHE A 220 3.20 -9.62 8.06
CA PHE A 220 1.78 -9.24 8.01
C PHE A 220 1.55 -7.72 8.09
N ASN A 221 2.61 -6.93 8.24
CA ASN A 221 2.56 -5.48 8.26
C ASN A 221 3.30 -4.93 7.02
N PRO A 222 2.59 -4.35 6.04
CA PRO A 222 3.20 -3.81 4.83
C PRO A 222 4.34 -2.81 5.08
N PHE A 223 4.18 -1.94 6.07
CA PHE A 223 5.20 -0.94 6.41
C PHE A 223 6.46 -1.60 6.98
N ASP A 224 6.30 -2.49 7.97
CA ASP A 224 7.43 -3.15 8.62
C ASP A 224 8.18 -4.08 7.66
N LEU A 225 7.46 -4.80 6.79
CA LEU A 225 8.06 -5.66 5.80
C LEU A 225 8.86 -4.85 4.76
N ARG A 226 8.32 -3.74 4.26
CA ARG A 226 9.07 -2.84 3.36
C ARG A 226 10.32 -2.29 4.03
N LYS A 227 10.20 -1.81 5.27
CA LYS A 227 11.35 -1.34 6.06
C LYS A 227 12.41 -2.44 6.24
N TYR A 228 11.98 -3.66 6.55
CA TYR A 228 12.87 -4.81 6.66
C TYR A 228 13.56 -5.15 5.33
N ALA A 229 12.84 -5.11 4.22
CA ALA A 229 13.38 -5.36 2.89
C ALA A 229 14.46 -4.33 2.49
N LEU A 230 14.22 -3.04 2.74
CA LEU A 230 15.22 -1.99 2.45
C LEU A 230 16.46 -2.13 3.34
N LYS A 231 16.29 -2.46 4.62
CA LYS A 231 17.42 -2.75 5.53
C LYS A 231 18.26 -3.92 5.05
N ARG A 232 17.64 -5.02 4.63
CA ARG A 232 18.34 -6.20 4.08
C ARG A 232 19.17 -5.89 2.84
N GLN A 233 18.71 -4.94 2.02
CA GLN A 233 19.41 -4.52 0.80
C GLN A 233 20.42 -3.39 1.04
N ASN A 234 20.68 -3.02 2.30
CA ASN A 234 21.52 -1.87 2.65
C ASN A 234 21.14 -0.62 1.85
N PHE A 235 19.84 -0.36 1.71
CA PHE A 235 19.34 0.74 0.90
C PHE A 235 19.79 2.08 1.46
N ILE A 236 20.43 2.90 0.62
CA ILE A 236 20.92 4.23 0.98
C ILE A 236 20.33 5.23 0.00
N ILE A 237 19.73 6.31 0.52
CA ILE A 237 19.31 7.45 -0.28
C ILE A 237 20.51 8.38 -0.43
N THR A 238 20.91 8.68 -1.66
CA THR A 238 22.02 9.61 -1.88
C THR A 238 21.53 11.06 -1.92
N PRO A 239 22.37 12.06 -1.59
CA PRO A 239 22.00 13.47 -1.70
C PRO A 239 21.58 13.89 -3.12
N LYS A 240 22.07 13.20 -4.16
CA LYS A 240 21.65 13.41 -5.55
C LYS A 240 20.19 13.00 -5.80
N ASP A 241 19.71 11.98 -5.09
CA ASP A 241 18.31 11.53 -5.15
C ASP A 241 17.38 12.56 -4.52
N LEU A 242 17.79 13.13 -3.38
CA LEU A 242 17.06 14.20 -2.69
C LEU A 242 17.04 15.52 -3.46
N LYS A 243 18.14 15.88 -4.14
CA LYS A 243 18.20 17.11 -4.95
C LYS A 243 17.29 17.06 -6.18
N LYS A 244 17.23 15.92 -6.88
CA LYS A 244 16.29 15.73 -8.00
C LYS A 244 14.83 15.69 -7.55
N PHE A 245 14.59 15.23 -6.32
CA PHE A 245 13.28 15.21 -5.69
C PHE A 245 12.72 16.61 -5.40
N ASN A 246 13.54 17.52 -4.84
CA ASN A 246 13.09 18.89 -4.54
C ASN A 246 12.81 19.75 -5.78
N ILE A 247 13.52 19.50 -6.90
CA ILE A 247 13.29 20.24 -8.15
C ILE A 247 11.91 19.88 -8.75
N GLN A 248 11.49 18.61 -8.68
CA GLN A 248 10.20 18.17 -9.22
C GLN A 248 8.97 18.66 -8.44
N ILE A 249 9.06 18.77 -7.10
CA ILE A 249 7.96 19.34 -6.28
C ILE A 249 7.71 20.81 -6.63
N THR A 250 8.76 21.53 -7.01
CA THR A 250 8.67 22.94 -7.37
C THR A 250 8.02 23.13 -8.75
N GLU A 251 8.25 22.20 -9.69
CA GLU A 251 7.64 22.23 -11.04
C GLU A 251 6.16 21.81 -11.04
N GLU A 252 5.75 20.87 -10.19
CA GLU A 252 4.34 20.45 -10.06
C GLU A 252 3.47 21.46 -9.28
N SER A 253 4.06 22.30 -8.43
CA SER A 253 3.35 23.35 -7.69
C SER A 253 3.28 24.71 -8.42
N THR A 254 4.05 24.90 -9.49
CA THR A 254 4.07 26.14 -10.29
C THR A 254 3.31 26.04 -11.61
N GLY A 255 2.79 24.86 -11.96
CA GLY A 255 2.11 24.60 -13.24
C GLY A 255 0.64 25.03 -13.36
N ASN A 256 0.03 25.65 -12.34
CA ASN A 256 -1.35 26.14 -12.39
C ASN A 256 -1.46 27.62 -11.99
N THR A 257 -0.79 28.51 -12.71
CA THR A 257 -1.17 29.94 -12.78
C THR A 257 -0.57 30.56 -14.04
N GLU A 258 -1.10 30.18 -15.21
CA GLU A 258 -1.03 31.03 -16.39
C GLU A 258 -2.46 31.26 -16.91
N SER A 259 -3.15 32.20 -16.29
CA SER A 259 -4.09 33.07 -17.00
C SER A 259 -4.21 34.39 -16.24
N GLU A 260 -4.17 35.46 -17.02
CA GLU A 260 -4.54 36.84 -16.67
C GLU A 260 -3.44 37.73 -16.08
N THR A 261 -2.64 38.23 -17.02
CA THR A 261 -1.92 39.49 -16.93
C THR A 261 -2.85 40.65 -16.54
N ASN A 262 -2.60 41.19 -15.34
CA ASN A 262 -3.01 42.53 -14.94
C ASN A 262 -2.59 43.57 -15.99
N LYS A 263 -3.58 44.25 -16.60
CA LYS A 263 -3.39 45.59 -17.18
C LYS A 263 -4.06 46.62 -16.27
N CYS A 264 -3.21 47.49 -15.78
CA CYS A 264 -3.47 48.65 -14.93
C CYS A 264 -4.34 49.71 -15.64
N VAL A 265 -5.39 50.13 -14.93
CA VAL A 265 -5.95 51.49 -14.77
C VAL A 265 -5.90 52.46 -15.96
N LYS A 266 -7.10 52.87 -16.39
CA LYS A 266 -7.42 54.30 -16.61
C LYS A 266 -8.81 54.60 -16.03
N PHE A 267 -8.83 55.54 -15.09
CA PHE A 267 -10.01 56.29 -14.67
C PHE A 267 -10.40 57.26 -15.78
N GLU A 268 -11.69 57.35 -16.07
CA GLU A 268 -12.33 58.59 -16.51
C GLU A 268 -13.80 58.55 -16.10
N ASP A 269 -14.19 59.61 -15.40
CA ASP A 269 -15.56 59.94 -14.98
C ASP A 269 -16.46 60.14 -16.20
N ASP A 270 -17.72 59.67 -16.13
CA ASP A 270 -18.81 60.57 -16.50
C ASP A 270 -20.19 60.20 -15.94
N LYS A 271 -20.92 61.26 -15.61
CA LYS A 271 -22.24 61.30 -14.95
C LYS A 271 -23.38 60.85 -15.88
N LYS A 272 -24.42 60.22 -15.32
CA LYS A 272 -25.82 60.74 -15.23
C LYS A 272 -26.88 59.66 -14.97
N ASN A 273 -27.65 59.90 -13.90
CA ASN A 273 -29.12 59.81 -13.75
C ASN A 273 -29.95 58.74 -14.48
N SER A 274 -30.75 57.98 -13.71
CA SER A 274 -32.23 58.14 -13.55
C SER A 274 -32.86 56.81 -13.09
N ARG A 275 -33.42 56.77 -11.88
CA ARG A 275 -34.86 56.80 -11.53
C ARG A 275 -35.73 55.60 -11.95
N LYS A 276 -36.24 54.94 -10.90
CA LYS A 276 -37.64 54.53 -10.60
C LYS A 276 -38.30 53.32 -11.31
N GLY A 277 -38.99 52.54 -10.47
CA GLY A 277 -40.15 51.67 -10.77
C GLY A 277 -39.85 50.19 -10.49
N SER A 278 -40.20 49.54 -9.37
CA SER A 278 -41.51 49.30 -8.71
C SER A 278 -42.48 48.41 -9.51
N PHE A 279 -42.97 47.38 -8.78
CA PHE A 279 -44.10 46.43 -8.98
C PHE A 279 -43.65 44.97 -9.20
N GLU A 280 -43.82 44.04 -8.24
CA GLU A 280 -45.06 43.30 -7.86
C GLU A 280 -45.68 42.58 -9.06
N SER A 281 -46.14 41.33 -9.04
CA SER A 281 -46.50 40.39 -7.97
C SER A 281 -46.93 39.03 -8.58
N THR A 282 -46.90 37.97 -7.76
CA THR A 282 -47.86 36.83 -7.68
C THR A 282 -47.95 35.72 -8.74
N GLY A 283 -48.17 34.49 -8.23
CA GLY A 283 -48.95 33.43 -8.88
C GLY A 283 -48.35 32.01 -8.85
N LYS A 284 -48.20 31.35 -7.70
CA LYS A 284 -49.06 30.26 -7.16
C LYS A 284 -49.42 29.08 -8.12
N VAL A 285 -49.04 27.87 -7.65
CA VAL A 285 -49.86 26.62 -7.52
C VAL A 285 -50.05 25.79 -8.82
N LYS A 286 -49.80 24.46 -8.91
CA LYS A 286 -50.52 23.35 -8.24
C LYS A 286 -49.86 21.96 -8.49
N LYS A 287 -50.09 21.06 -7.52
CA LYS A 287 -49.81 19.61 -7.49
C LYS A 287 -50.50 18.81 -8.60
N HIS A 288 -49.94 17.65 -8.97
CA HIS A 288 -50.72 16.42 -9.17
C HIS A 288 -49.94 15.15 -8.77
N LYS A 289 -50.71 14.15 -8.33
CA LYS A 289 -50.37 12.89 -7.63
C LYS A 289 -50.98 11.71 -8.42
N LYS A 290 -50.45 10.49 -8.18
CA LYS A 290 -50.91 9.10 -8.53
C LYS A 290 -50.17 8.46 -9.72
N ILE A 291 -49.44 7.33 -9.59
CA ILE A 291 -49.77 5.92 -9.25
C ILE A 291 -50.58 5.21 -10.35
N LEU A 292 -49.98 4.16 -10.98
CA LEU A 292 -50.44 2.75 -11.13
C LEU A 292 -49.44 2.01 -12.08
N LYS A 293 -48.73 0.97 -11.65
CA LYS A 293 -49.04 -0.48 -11.78
C LYS A 293 -49.52 -0.91 -13.18
N ASN A 294 -48.66 -1.67 -13.86
CA ASN A 294 -48.92 -3.02 -14.39
C ASN A 294 -47.63 -3.83 -14.25
#